data_AF-A0A1N7JED8-F1
#
_entry.id   AF-A0A1N7JED8-F1
#
_cell.length_a   1.000
_cell.length_b   1.000
_cell.length_c   1.000
_cell.angle_alpha   90.00
_cell.angle_beta   90.00
_cell.angle_gamma   90.00
#
_symmetry.space_group_name_H-M   'P 1'
#
loop_
_entity.id
_entity.type
_entity.pdbx_description
1 polymer ?
#
loop_
_entity_poly.entity_id
_entity_poly.type
_entity_poly.pdbx_seq_one_letter_code
_entity_poly.pdbx_strand_id
1 'polypeptide(L)'
;MKNNKISLETHFWSSQDIEDPFELLDTFFEYANLDYYKETLDQALLYTNKLKIYKIENPGQSFIFYTALRSFVRCCSLLQFKDKNWKIKKPSRSLSCLY
;
A
#
# COMPACT_ATOMS: atom_id res chain seq x y z
N MET A 1 19.94 11.11 15.81
CA MET A 1 19.08 11.39 14.64
C MET A 1 17.69 11.71 15.16
N LYS A 2 17.09 12.82 14.72
CA LYS A 2 15.72 13.19 15.10
C LYS A 2 14.80 12.04 14.67
N ASN A 3 13.97 11.50 15.58
CA ASN A 3 13.00 10.44 15.28
C ASN A 3 11.91 11.00 14.36
N ASN A 4 12.22 11.19 13.08
CA ASN A 4 11.22 11.56 12.10
C ASN A 4 10.39 10.30 11.82
N LYS A 5 9.24 10.18 12.50
CA LYS A 5 8.24 9.15 12.22
C LYS A 5 7.90 9.27 10.72
N ILE A 6 8.16 8.22 9.96
CA ILE A 6 7.74 8.15 8.55
C ILE A 6 6.21 8.14 8.58
N SER A 7 5.60 9.20 8.09
CA SER A 7 4.15 9.25 7.92
C SER A 7 3.72 8.26 6.85
N LEU A 8 2.65 7.51 7.10
CA LEU A 8 2.07 6.61 6.12
C LEU A 8 1.15 7.34 5.13
N GLU A 9 0.79 8.61 5.39
CA GLU A 9 0.02 9.50 4.50
C GLU A 9 -1.28 8.87 3.96
N THR A 10 -2.06 8.22 4.82
CA THR A 10 -3.23 7.43 4.39
C THR A 10 -4.53 8.22 4.26
N HIS A 11 -4.62 9.45 4.77
CA HIS A 11 -5.84 10.28 4.74
C HIS A 11 -6.42 10.51 3.33
N PHE A 12 -5.60 10.44 2.29
CA PHE A 12 -6.04 10.62 0.91
C PHE A 12 -6.84 9.45 0.33
N TRP A 13 -6.76 8.25 0.93
CA TRP A 13 -7.37 7.04 0.36
C TRP A 13 -8.10 6.16 1.38
N SER A 14 -7.83 6.31 2.67
CA SER A 14 -8.46 5.52 3.76
C SER A 14 -9.41 6.33 4.65
N SER A 15 -9.68 7.60 4.30
CA SER A 15 -10.49 8.55 5.09
C SER A 15 -9.96 8.90 6.49
N GLN A 16 -8.93 8.20 6.99
CA GLN A 16 -8.29 8.44 8.28
C GLN A 16 -6.76 8.32 8.19
N ASP A 17 -6.06 8.88 9.17
CA ASP A 17 -4.62 8.67 9.30
C ASP A 17 -4.37 7.38 10.08
N ILE A 18 -3.74 6.41 9.40
CA ILE A 18 -3.37 5.11 9.96
C ILE A 18 -1.89 5.19 10.35
N GLU A 19 -1.60 4.84 11.60
CA GLU A 19 -0.23 4.83 12.13
C GLU A 19 0.38 3.43 12.22
N ASP A 20 -0.47 2.41 12.39
CA ASP A 20 -0.03 1.02 12.47
C ASP A 20 0.18 0.43 11.06
N PRO A 21 1.37 -0.11 10.76
CA PRO A 21 1.65 -0.70 9.45
C PRO A 21 0.81 -1.93 9.12
N PHE A 22 0.39 -2.73 10.11
CA PHE A 22 -0.43 -3.90 9.84
C PHE A 22 -1.87 -3.50 9.52
N GLU A 23 -2.44 -2.56 10.30
CA GLU A 23 -3.73 -1.94 9.98
C GLU A 23 -3.73 -1.31 8.59
N LEU A 24 -2.62 -0.68 8.17
CA LEU A 24 -2.48 -0.15 6.82
C LEU A 24 -2.53 -1.25 5.77
N LEU A 25 -1.82 -2.37 5.98
CA LEU A 25 -1.83 -3.49 5.04
C LEU A 25 -3.24 -4.08 4.90
N ASP A 26 -3.95 -4.26 6.01
CA ASP A 26 -5.34 -4.74 6.01
C ASP A 26 -6.23 -3.77 5.23
N THR A 27 -6.17 -2.47 5.55
CA THR A 27 -6.96 -1.43 4.86
C THR A 27 -6.62 -1.32 3.37
N PHE A 28 -5.35 -1.51 3.00
CA PHE A 28 -4.90 -1.51 1.60
C PHE A 28 -5.55 -2.66 0.82
N PHE A 29 -5.56 -3.88 1.37
CA PHE A 29 -6.18 -5.02 0.69
C PHE A 29 -7.71 -5.07 0.81
N GLU A 30 -8.32 -4.34 1.76
CA GLU A 30 -9.76 -4.07 1.78
C GLU A 30 -10.17 -3.10 0.68
N TYR A 31 -9.34 -2.09 0.38
CA TYR A 31 -9.61 -1.12 -0.68
C TYR A 31 -9.64 -1.79 -2.06
N ALA A 32 -8.67 -2.65 -2.36
CA ALA A 32 -8.65 -3.42 -3.61
C ALA A 32 -7.82 -4.70 -3.52
N ASN A 33 -8.09 -5.64 -4.43
CA ASN A 33 -7.31 -6.87 -4.56
C ASN A 33 -6.02 -6.65 -5.39
N LEU A 34 -5.13 -7.65 -5.37
CA LEU A 34 -3.86 -7.58 -6.08
C LEU A 34 -4.00 -7.42 -7.60
N ASP A 35 -5.02 -8.07 -8.19
CA ASP A 35 -5.28 -7.99 -9.63
C ASP A 35 -5.62 -6.56 -10.05
N TYR A 36 -6.44 -5.86 -9.27
CA TYR A 36 -6.76 -4.46 -9.50
C TYR A 36 -5.50 -3.58 -9.49
N TYR A 37 -4.61 -3.78 -8.51
CA TYR A 37 -3.36 -3.01 -8.42
C TYR A 37 -2.46 -3.26 -9.64
N LYS A 38 -2.33 -4.52 -10.04
CA LYS A 38 -1.54 -4.93 -11.20
C LYS A 38 -2.09 -4.32 -12.48
N GLU A 39 -3.37 -4.49 -12.76
CA GLU A 39 -4.02 -3.94 -13.95
C GLU A 39 -3.90 -2.42 -14.00
N THR A 40 -4.11 -1.74 -12.87
CA THR A 40 -3.99 -0.28 -12.80
C THR A 40 -2.57 0.20 -13.08
N LEU A 41 -1.56 -0.49 -12.57
CA LEU A 41 -0.15 -0.21 -12.88
C LEU A 41 0.18 -0.47 -14.35
N ASP A 42 -0.26 -1.60 -14.90
CA ASP A 42 -0.04 -1.95 -16.30
C ASP A 42 -0.65 -0.89 -17.22
N GLN A 43 -1.88 -0.45 -16.94
CA GLN A 43 -2.50 0.64 -17.70
C GLN A 43 -1.74 1.96 -17.53
N ALA A 44 -1.35 2.33 -16.31
CA ALA A 44 -0.58 3.56 -16.10
C ALA A 44 0.74 3.55 -16.90
N LEU A 45 1.47 2.42 -16.89
CA LEU A 45 2.71 2.22 -17.66
C LEU A 45 2.47 2.22 -19.17
N LEU A 46 1.39 1.63 -19.66
CA LEU A 46 1.05 1.69 -21.08
C LEU A 46 0.79 3.12 -21.55
N TYR A 47 0.30 3.99 -20.66
CA TYR A 47 0.03 5.38 -20.97
C TYR A 47 1.28 6.27 -20.91
N THR A 48 2.35 5.91 -20.20
CA THR A 48 3.60 6.69 -20.23
C THR A 48 4.24 6.69 -21.62
N ASN A 49 4.02 5.63 -22.40
CA ASN A 49 4.46 5.51 -23.79
C ASN A 49 3.50 6.12 -24.81
N LYS A 50 2.35 6.66 -24.37
CA LYS A 50 1.35 7.31 -25.22
C LYS A 50 1.40 8.81 -24.98
N LEU A 51 1.24 9.62 -26.02
CA LEU A 51 1.01 11.07 -25.89
C LEU A 51 -0.42 11.39 -25.41
N LYS A 52 -0.95 10.62 -24.45
CA LYS A 52 -2.32 10.69 -23.92
C LYS A 52 -2.30 10.72 -22.40
N ILE A 53 -3.22 11.48 -21.81
CA ILE A 53 -3.37 11.57 -20.36
C ILE A 53 -4.14 10.33 -19.85
N TYR A 54 -3.55 9.61 -18.89
CA TYR A 54 -4.19 8.48 -18.22
C TYR A 54 -5.38 8.95 -17.35
N LYS A 55 -6.54 8.31 -17.52
CA LYS A 55 -7.81 8.67 -16.85
C LYS A 55 -8.16 10.16 -16.92
N ILE A 56 -8.10 10.77 -18.11
CA ILE A 56 -8.41 12.19 -18.31
C ILE A 56 -9.82 12.60 -17.81
N GLU A 57 -10.79 11.69 -17.88
CA GLU A 57 -12.17 11.90 -17.42
C GLU A 57 -12.29 11.91 -15.89
N ASN A 58 -11.36 11.25 -15.19
CA ASN A 58 -11.35 11.18 -13.74
C ASN A 58 -9.91 11.11 -13.20
N PRO A 59 -9.17 12.23 -13.24
CA PRO A 59 -7.78 12.27 -12.77
C PRO A 59 -7.67 12.03 -11.25
N GLY A 60 -8.76 12.26 -10.50
CA GLY A 60 -8.84 11.98 -9.07
C GLY A 60 -8.60 10.51 -8.74
N GLN A 61 -9.08 9.59 -9.57
CA GLN A 61 -8.80 8.15 -9.38
C GLN A 61 -7.31 7.82 -9.48
N SER A 62 -6.59 8.45 -10.42
CA SER A 62 -5.14 8.27 -10.54
C SER A 62 -4.41 8.81 -9.32
N PHE A 63 -4.88 9.93 -8.76
CA PHE A 63 -4.34 10.50 -7.54
C PHE A 63 -4.56 9.59 -6.33
N ILE A 64 -5.78 9.09 -6.10
CA ILE A 64 -6.10 8.16 -5.00
C ILE A 64 -5.27 6.88 -5.12
N PHE A 65 -5.16 6.33 -6.33
CA PHE A 65 -4.33 5.16 -6.57
C PHE A 65 -2.86 5.39 -6.23
N TYR A 66 -2.31 6.51 -6.69
CA TYR A 66 -0.92 6.89 -6.41
C TYR A 66 -0.67 7.06 -4.91
N THR A 67 -1.58 7.73 -4.18
CA THR A 67 -1.42 7.92 -2.73
C THR A 67 -1.53 6.60 -1.98
N ALA A 68 -2.47 5.73 -2.33
CA ALA A 68 -2.58 4.38 -1.75
C ALA A 68 -1.30 3.56 -1.97
N LEU A 69 -0.80 3.50 -3.21
CA LEU A 69 0.41 2.75 -3.54
C LEU A 69 1.64 3.32 -2.81
N ARG A 70 1.75 4.65 -2.71
CA ARG A 70 2.84 5.31 -2.00
C ARG A 70 2.80 5.04 -0.49
N SER A 71 1.62 5.02 0.12
CA SER A 71 1.43 4.60 1.51
C SER A 71 1.88 3.16 1.72
N PHE A 72 1.51 2.24 0.82
CA PHE A 72 1.94 0.85 0.84
C PHE A 72 3.47 0.70 0.76
N VAL A 73 4.14 1.38 -0.18
CA VAL A 73 5.61 1.34 -0.30
C VAL A 73 6.29 1.86 0.97
N ARG A 74 5.75 2.90 1.59
CA ARG A 74 6.25 3.43 2.86
C ARG A 74 6.03 2.47 4.02
N CYS A 75 4.89 1.80 4.07
CA CYS A 75 4.60 0.74 5.03
C CYS A 75 5.65 -0.38 4.91
N CYS A 76 5.88 -0.91 3.71
CA CYS A 76 6.87 -1.95 3.45
C CYS A 76 8.30 -1.51 3.85
N SER A 77 8.68 -0.28 3.50
CA SER A 77 9.96 0.30 3.91
C SER A 77 10.09 0.38 5.45
N LEU A 78 9.05 0.87 6.12
CA LEU A 78 9.02 0.96 7.58
C LEU A 78 9.13 -0.43 8.22
N LEU A 79 8.42 -1.43 7.71
CA LEU A 79 8.52 -2.82 8.19
C LEU A 79 9.94 -3.37 8.01
N GLN A 80 10.55 -3.17 6.84
CA GLN A 80 11.92 -3.62 6.54
C GLN A 80 12.98 -3.00 7.47
N PHE A 81 12.91 -1.68 7.72
CA PHE A 81 13.94 -0.98 8.50
C PHE A 81 13.75 -1.09 10.02
N LYS A 82 12.54 -1.43 10.47
CA LYS A 82 12.17 -1.43 11.88
C LYS A 82 12.15 -2.85 12.47
N ASP A 83 12.38 -3.86 11.63
CA ASP A 83 12.40 -5.32 11.87
C ASP A 83 13.17 -5.78 13.12
N LYS A 84 14.19 -5.04 13.56
CA LYS A 84 14.92 -5.35 14.81
C LYS A 84 14.04 -5.27 16.09
N ASN A 85 12.87 -4.64 16.04
CA ASN A 85 12.02 -4.36 17.21
C ASN A 85 10.60 -4.94 17.14
N TRP A 86 10.19 -5.59 16.05
CA TRP A 86 8.83 -6.12 15.95
C TRP A 86 8.77 -7.49 16.60
N LYS A 87 8.05 -7.59 17.71
CA LYS A 87 7.61 -8.89 18.24
C LYS A 87 6.52 -9.41 17.29
N ILE A 88 6.92 -9.97 16.15
CA ILE A 88 6.00 -10.74 15.31
C ILE A 88 5.43 -11.82 16.22
N LYS A 89 4.12 -11.77 16.51
CA LYS A 89 3.44 -12.86 17.18
C LYS A 89 3.66 -14.09 16.29
N LYS A 90 4.44 -15.06 16.78
CA LYS A 90 4.56 -16.35 16.10
C LYS A 90 3.13 -16.83 15.85
N PRO A 91 2.77 -17.23 14.62
CA PRO A 91 1.44 -17.76 14.35
C PRO A 91 1.20 -18.90 15.34
N SER A 92 0.06 -18.85 16.05
CA SER A 92 -0.35 -19.96 16.91
C SER A 92 -0.51 -21.17 15.99
N ARG A 93 0.29 -22.19 16.25
CA ARG A 93 0.43 -23.39 15.43
C ARG A 93 -0.93 -24.10 15.27
N SER A 94 -1.60 -23.87 14.15
CA SER A 94 -2.67 -24.70 13.57
C SER A 94 -2.84 -24.22 12.12
N LEU A 95 -2.66 -24.98 11.05
CA LEU A 95 -2.74 -26.42 10.87
C LEU A 95 -1.48 -26.97 10.18
N SER A 96 -1.14 -28.20 10.53
CA SER A 96 -0.51 -29.15 9.63
C SER A 96 -1.30 -29.24 8.32
N CYS A 97 -0.88 -28.52 7.28
CA CYS A 97 -1.14 -28.95 5.91
C CYS A 97 -0.19 -30.11 5.63
N LEU A 98 -0.63 -31.31 5.99
CA LEU A 98 -0.11 -32.55 5.42
C LEU A 98 -0.51 -32.57 3.95
N TYR A 99 0.49 -32.61 3.08
CA TYR A 99 0.38 -33.12 1.72
C TYR A 99 0.10 -34.63 1.75
#